data_AF-A0A2A5V2A2-F1
#
_entry.id   AF-A0A2A5V2A2-F1
#
_cell.length_a   1.000
_cell.length_b   1.000
_cell.length_c   1.000
_cell.angle_alpha   90.00
_cell.angle_beta   90.00
_cell.angle_gamma   90.00
#
_symmetry.space_group_name_H-M   'P 1'
#
loop_
_entity.id
_entity.type
_entity.pdbx_description
1 polymer ?
#
loop_
_entity_poly.entity_id
_entity_poly.type
_entity_poly.pdbx_seq_one_letter_code
_entity_poly.pdbx_strand_id
1 'polypeptide(L)'
;MYNLSKFLSILLSLLILSGCGLYKRSDVKDNPVNVNDRVRKNIEEGRGVRFGIGKGKGGVFDFASANELWRASVETLDFVPLVNASYSGGIIITDWFNGGKDNNRDLKITVRFLSNEIRSDALKIIVHERICNNNNCATNLIDSKISNEIQLAILKKATLMEKKSIEKLVKERRKKDPRGGDNAIPQDQK
;
A
#
# COMPACT_ATOMS: atom_id res chain seq x y z
N MET A 1 -11.99 -57.90 12.15
CA MET A 1 -11.70 -56.63 11.42
C MET A 1 -12.44 -55.40 11.97
N TYR A 2 -13.63 -55.52 12.60
CA TYR A 2 -14.36 -54.36 13.16
C TYR A 2 -13.67 -53.66 14.36
N ASN A 3 -12.99 -54.42 15.23
CA ASN A 3 -12.36 -53.83 16.43
C ASN A 3 -11.10 -53.01 16.11
N LEU A 4 -10.37 -53.37 15.04
CA LEU A 4 -9.19 -52.62 14.58
C LEU A 4 -9.58 -51.28 13.93
N SER A 5 -10.69 -51.27 13.17
CA SER A 5 -11.26 -50.05 12.58
C SER A 5 -11.78 -49.09 13.67
N LYS A 6 -12.43 -49.62 14.72
CA LYS A 6 -12.84 -48.81 15.89
C LYS A 6 -11.65 -48.18 16.62
N PHE A 7 -10.57 -48.93 16.83
CA PHE A 7 -9.34 -48.41 17.45
C PHE A 7 -8.70 -47.30 16.59
N LEU A 8 -8.65 -47.49 15.27
CA LEU A 8 -8.10 -46.50 14.35
C LEU A 8 -8.95 -45.22 14.33
N SER A 9 -10.28 -45.33 14.42
CA SER A 9 -11.20 -44.19 14.47
C SER A 9 -11.08 -43.40 15.79
N ILE A 10 -10.86 -44.08 16.91
CA ILE A 10 -10.61 -43.46 18.23
C ILE A 10 -9.24 -42.76 18.26
N LEU A 11 -8.20 -43.37 17.67
CA LEU A 11 -6.89 -42.76 17.58
C LEU A 11 -6.90 -41.50 16.69
N LEU A 12 -7.66 -41.54 15.59
CA LEU A 12 -7.84 -40.41 14.68
C LEU A 12 -8.64 -39.26 15.34
N SER A 13 -9.63 -39.55 16.18
CA SER A 13 -10.37 -38.52 16.91
C SER A 13 -9.52 -37.85 17.99
N LEU A 14 -8.69 -38.60 18.72
CA LEU A 14 -7.74 -38.07 19.72
C LEU A 14 -6.68 -37.13 19.10
N LEU A 15 -6.25 -37.39 17.86
CA LEU A 15 -5.34 -36.49 17.14
C LEU A 15 -5.96 -35.13 16.84
N ILE A 16 -7.28 -35.07 16.57
CA ILE A 16 -7.99 -33.81 16.25
C ILE A 16 -8.16 -32.92 17.49
N LEU A 17 -8.24 -33.49 18.70
CA LEU A 17 -8.37 -32.70 19.95
C LEU A 17 -7.06 -32.04 20.41
N SER A 18 -5.90 -32.47 19.90
CA SER A 18 -4.60 -31.89 20.29
C SER A 18 -4.24 -30.57 19.59
N GLY A 19 -5.06 -30.11 18.63
CA GLY A 19 -4.80 -28.91 17.82
C GLY A 19 -5.29 -27.58 18.41
N CYS A 20 -5.98 -27.58 19.55
CA CYS A 20 -6.56 -26.36 20.11
C CYS A 20 -5.69 -25.82 21.26
N GLY A 21 -4.77 -24.91 20.93
CA GLY A 21 -4.06 -24.08 21.92
C GLY A 21 -5.03 -23.11 22.59
N LEU A 22 -5.72 -23.58 23.64
CA LEU A 22 -6.94 -22.95 24.20
C LEU A 22 -6.67 -21.78 25.16
N TYR A 23 -5.44 -21.27 25.25
CA TYR A 23 -5.14 -20.16 26.14
C TYR A 23 -4.02 -19.28 25.60
N LYS A 24 -4.39 -18.12 25.04
CA LYS A 24 -3.45 -17.03 24.79
C LYS A 24 -3.51 -16.10 26.00
N ARG A 25 -2.41 -15.97 26.75
CA ARG A 25 -2.30 -14.93 27.78
C ARG A 25 -2.51 -13.56 27.12
N SER A 26 -3.38 -12.73 27.69
CA SER A 26 -3.60 -11.36 27.24
C SER A 26 -2.84 -10.41 28.15
N ASP A 27 -1.53 -10.46 28.09
CA ASP A 27 -0.68 -9.54 28.84
C ASP A 27 -0.86 -8.12 28.31
N VAL A 28 -0.60 -7.11 29.15
CA VAL A 28 -0.69 -5.68 28.78
C VAL A 28 0.21 -5.34 27.58
N LYS A 29 1.33 -6.06 27.44
CA LYS A 29 2.22 -5.98 26.27
C LYS A 29 1.52 -6.36 24.96
N ASP A 30 0.63 -7.37 25.02
CA ASP A 30 -0.08 -7.90 23.87
C ASP A 30 -1.45 -7.25 23.67
N ASN A 31 -2.01 -6.57 24.67
CA ASN A 31 -3.28 -5.87 24.57
C ASN A 31 -3.20 -4.57 25.36
N PRO A 32 -2.86 -3.44 24.70
CA PRO A 32 -2.65 -2.19 25.39
C PRO A 32 -3.94 -1.74 26.10
N VAL A 33 -3.79 -1.23 27.32
CA VAL A 33 -4.92 -0.80 28.15
C VAL A 33 -5.55 0.46 27.57
N ASN A 34 -4.74 1.38 27.06
CA ASN A 34 -5.16 2.65 26.49
C ASN A 34 -6.04 2.43 25.24
N VAL A 35 -7.14 3.19 25.16
CA VAL A 35 -8.12 3.09 24.07
C VAL A 35 -7.49 3.43 22.72
N ASN A 36 -6.67 4.48 22.64
CA ASN A 36 -6.05 4.92 21.39
C ASN A 36 -5.06 3.88 20.86
N ASP A 37 -4.23 3.31 21.75
CA ASP A 37 -3.26 2.27 21.38
C ASP A 37 -3.95 0.99 20.91
N ARG A 38 -5.10 0.66 21.51
CA ARG A 38 -5.93 -0.48 21.10
C ARG A 38 -6.55 -0.26 19.72
N VAL A 39 -7.04 0.95 19.45
CA VAL A 39 -7.58 1.33 18.13
C VAL A 39 -6.47 1.27 17.08
N ARG A 40 -5.31 1.86 17.35
CA ARG A 40 -4.13 1.81 16.46
C ARG A 40 -3.75 0.37 16.14
N LYS A 41 -3.60 -0.47 17.17
CA LYS A 41 -3.28 -1.89 17.01
C LYS A 41 -4.33 -2.63 16.18
N ASN A 42 -5.62 -2.35 16.40
CA ASN A 42 -6.68 -2.97 15.59
C ASN A 42 -6.64 -2.51 14.14
N ILE A 43 -6.24 -1.28 13.83
CA ILE A 43 -6.06 -0.79 12.45
C ILE A 43 -4.85 -1.48 11.80
N GLU A 44 -3.70 -1.52 12.49
CA GLU A 44 -2.47 -2.20 12.03
C GLU A 44 -2.68 -3.70 11.81
N GLU A 45 -3.46 -4.36 12.69
CA GLU A 45 -3.82 -5.77 12.56
C GLU A 45 -5.04 -6.03 11.65
N GLY A 46 -5.62 -4.97 11.04
CA GLY A 46 -6.78 -5.08 10.14
C GLY A 46 -8.08 -5.57 10.80
N ARG A 47 -8.21 -5.45 12.12
CA ARG A 47 -9.35 -5.87 12.96
C ARG A 47 -10.49 -4.85 13.00
N GLY A 48 -10.77 -4.17 11.89
CA GLY A 48 -11.84 -3.17 11.77
C GLY A 48 -13.27 -3.78 11.83
N VAL A 49 -14.25 -2.94 12.16
CA VAL A 49 -15.67 -3.34 12.26
C VAL A 49 -16.22 -3.76 10.90
N ARG A 50 -16.73 -4.99 10.80
CA ARG A 50 -17.52 -5.48 9.65
C ARG A 50 -18.93 -5.83 10.11
N PHE A 51 -19.92 -5.24 9.47
CA PHE A 51 -21.31 -5.70 9.55
C PHE A 51 -21.48 -6.88 8.57
N GLY A 52 -21.41 -8.12 9.05
CA GLY A 52 -21.61 -9.33 8.23
C GLY A 52 -21.02 -10.62 8.82
N ILE A 53 -21.69 -11.76 8.61
CA ILE A 53 -21.35 -13.08 9.18
C ILE A 53 -20.17 -13.68 8.38
N GLY A 54 -18.96 -13.63 8.95
CA GLY A 54 -17.77 -14.31 8.39
C GLY A 54 -16.45 -13.84 8.99
N LYS A 55 -15.97 -14.51 10.05
CA LYS A 55 -14.71 -14.23 10.76
C LYS A 55 -13.48 -14.64 9.93
N GLY A 56 -13.11 -13.83 8.94
CA GLY A 56 -11.74 -13.83 8.37
C GLY A 56 -10.90 -12.75 9.04
N LYS A 57 -9.60 -13.01 9.29
CA LYS A 57 -8.64 -11.96 9.64
C LYS A 57 -8.64 -10.90 8.51
N GLY A 58 -9.07 -9.68 8.82
CA GLY A 58 -9.03 -8.57 7.86
C GLY A 58 -7.58 -8.14 7.63
N GLY A 59 -7.23 -7.82 6.37
CA GLY A 59 -5.99 -7.11 6.07
C GLY A 59 -6.13 -5.62 6.38
N VAL A 60 -5.00 -4.90 6.38
CA VAL A 60 -4.98 -3.43 6.46
C VAL A 60 -5.67 -2.88 5.21
N PHE A 61 -6.83 -2.24 5.39
CA PHE A 61 -7.53 -1.56 4.30
C PHE A 61 -7.03 -0.12 4.25
N ASP A 62 -5.92 0.11 3.54
CA ASP A 62 -5.59 1.46 3.13
C ASP A 62 -6.47 1.81 1.92
N PHE A 63 -7.23 2.91 2.02
CA PHE A 63 -7.90 3.46 0.85
C PHE A 63 -6.84 4.14 -0.03
N ALA A 64 -6.92 3.96 -1.35
CA ALA A 64 -6.03 4.62 -2.31
C ALA A 64 -5.96 6.15 -2.14
N SER A 65 -7.04 6.76 -1.64
CA SER A 65 -7.14 8.19 -1.35
C SER A 65 -6.37 8.64 -0.11
N ALA A 66 -6.04 7.72 0.80
CA ALA A 66 -5.31 8.03 2.03
C ALA A 66 -3.79 8.02 1.83
N ASN A 67 -3.30 7.42 0.75
CA ASN A 67 -1.87 7.27 0.50
C ASN A 67 -1.36 8.40 -0.43
N GLU A 68 -0.53 9.28 0.12
CA GLU A 68 0.07 10.40 -0.61
C GLU A 68 0.98 9.95 -1.76
N LEU A 69 1.71 8.85 -1.60
CA LEU A 69 2.59 8.31 -2.64
C LEU A 69 1.80 7.86 -3.87
N TRP A 70 0.68 7.16 -3.65
CA TRP A 70 -0.22 6.75 -4.73
C TRP A 70 -0.82 7.95 -5.44
N ARG A 71 -1.38 8.91 -4.69
CA ARG A 71 -1.98 10.12 -5.25
C ARG A 71 -0.97 10.94 -6.04
N ALA A 72 0.23 11.13 -5.50
CA ALA A 72 1.30 11.82 -6.19
C ALA A 72 1.72 11.12 -7.49
N SER A 73 1.70 9.78 -7.52
CA SER A 73 2.01 9.01 -8.73
C SER A 73 0.96 9.22 -9.81
N VAL A 74 -0.33 9.11 -9.47
CA VAL A 74 -1.43 9.34 -10.40
C VAL A 74 -1.38 10.77 -10.95
N GLU A 75 -1.26 11.78 -10.08
CA GLU A 75 -1.22 13.17 -10.53
C GLU A 75 0.06 13.51 -11.31
N THR A 76 1.16 12.78 -11.14
CA THR A 76 2.38 12.97 -11.94
C THR A 76 2.23 12.38 -13.34
N LEU A 77 1.41 11.34 -13.50
CA LEU A 77 1.19 10.64 -14.77
C LEU A 77 -0.10 11.07 -15.49
N ASP A 78 -0.87 11.99 -14.93
CA ASP A 78 -2.18 12.43 -15.44
C ASP A 78 -2.12 13.19 -16.80
N PHE A 79 -0.92 13.42 -17.33
CA PHE A 79 -0.75 14.00 -18.67
C PHE A 79 -0.92 12.96 -19.80
N VAL A 80 -1.01 11.66 -19.46
CA VAL A 80 -1.20 10.56 -20.41
C VAL A 80 -2.34 9.63 -19.99
N PRO A 81 -3.01 8.96 -20.94
CA PRO A 81 -4.01 7.95 -20.60
C PRO A 81 -3.41 6.81 -19.77
N LEU A 82 -4.17 6.29 -18.80
CA LEU A 82 -3.81 5.14 -17.99
C LEU A 82 -4.58 3.90 -18.46
N VAL A 83 -3.86 2.84 -18.82
CA VAL A 83 -4.45 1.53 -19.17
C VAL A 83 -4.86 0.78 -17.90
N ASN A 84 -4.10 0.93 -16.82
CA ASN A 84 -4.40 0.32 -15.54
C ASN A 84 -3.92 1.22 -14.40
N ALA A 85 -4.74 1.36 -13.38
CA ALA A 85 -4.36 2.00 -12.12
C ALA A 85 -5.02 1.23 -10.98
N SER A 86 -4.33 0.21 -10.47
CA SER A 86 -4.80 -0.65 -9.39
C SER A 86 -4.02 -0.39 -8.11
N TYR A 87 -4.67 0.25 -7.13
CA TYR A 87 -4.07 0.53 -5.83
C TYR A 87 -3.78 -0.76 -5.05
N SER A 88 -4.75 -1.67 -4.99
CA SER A 88 -4.58 -2.96 -4.30
C SER A 88 -3.54 -3.86 -4.97
N GLY A 89 -3.37 -3.74 -6.30
CA GLY A 89 -2.32 -4.42 -7.05
C GLY A 89 -0.97 -3.70 -7.03
N GLY A 90 -0.89 -2.50 -6.44
CA GLY A 90 0.32 -1.71 -6.39
C GLY A 90 0.92 -1.41 -7.77
N ILE A 91 0.08 -1.15 -8.78
CA ILE A 91 0.57 -0.93 -10.15
C ILE A 91 -0.23 0.14 -10.90
N ILE A 92 0.50 1.00 -11.60
CA ILE A 92 -0.03 1.96 -12.59
C ILE A 92 0.68 1.69 -13.92
N ILE A 93 -0.10 1.64 -15.01
CA ILE A 93 0.39 1.42 -16.36
C ILE A 93 -0.23 2.48 -17.26
N THR A 94 0.62 3.27 -17.91
CA THR A 94 0.18 4.24 -18.92
C THR A 94 -0.12 3.54 -20.24
N ASP A 95 -0.90 4.18 -21.11
CA ASP A 95 -0.92 3.79 -22.52
C ASP A 95 0.39 4.17 -23.21
N TRP A 96 0.57 3.72 -24.45
CA TRP A 96 1.63 4.20 -25.33
C TRP A 96 1.37 5.68 -25.66
N PHE A 97 2.37 6.52 -25.39
CA PHE A 97 2.31 7.95 -25.69
C PHE A 97 3.61 8.41 -26.36
N ASN A 98 3.55 9.48 -27.13
CA ASN A 98 4.73 9.99 -27.82
C ASN A 98 5.74 10.57 -26.80
N GLY A 99 6.97 10.04 -26.82
CA GLY A 99 8.03 10.35 -25.86
C GLY A 99 8.95 11.53 -26.22
N GLY A 100 8.64 12.35 -27.23
CA GLY A 100 9.46 13.49 -27.62
C GLY A 100 9.11 14.14 -28.97
N LYS A 101 10.02 14.97 -29.49
CA LYS A 101 9.83 15.66 -30.79
C LYS A 101 9.93 14.71 -32.00
N ASP A 102 10.52 13.54 -31.82
CA ASP A 102 10.70 12.57 -32.89
C ASP A 102 9.43 11.69 -33.01
N ASN A 103 8.71 11.86 -34.12
CA ASN A 103 7.39 11.26 -34.37
C ASN A 103 7.35 9.72 -34.40
N ASN A 104 8.48 9.03 -34.20
CA ASN A 104 8.60 7.58 -34.29
C ASN A 104 8.90 6.90 -32.95
N ARG A 105 8.83 7.63 -31.83
CA ARG A 105 9.18 7.12 -30.49
C ARG A 105 7.98 7.17 -29.53
N ASP A 106 7.42 6.01 -29.24
CA ASP A 106 6.40 5.87 -28.20
C ASP A 106 7.01 5.33 -26.91
N LEU A 107 6.47 5.77 -25.77
CA LEU A 107 6.83 5.32 -24.44
C LEU A 107 5.63 4.72 -23.74
N LYS A 108 5.90 3.74 -22.89
CA LYS A 108 4.96 3.18 -21.93
C LYS A 108 5.61 3.11 -20.56
N ILE A 109 5.01 3.77 -19.59
CA ILE A 109 5.49 3.81 -18.21
C ILE A 109 4.68 2.83 -17.38
N THR A 110 5.38 2.03 -16.58
CA THR A 110 4.80 1.17 -15.56
C THR A 110 5.41 1.54 -14.22
N VAL A 111 4.58 1.95 -13.27
CA VAL A 111 4.97 2.23 -11.89
C VAL A 111 4.49 1.09 -11.02
N ARG A 112 5.41 0.46 -10.29
CA ARG A 112 5.12 -0.56 -9.28
C ARG A 112 5.42 -0.01 -7.90
N PHE A 113 4.49 -0.23 -6.98
CA PHE A 113 4.61 0.17 -5.58
C PHE A 113 5.15 -1.03 -4.80
N LEU A 114 6.30 -0.82 -4.16
CA LEU A 114 6.95 -1.81 -3.29
C LEU A 114 6.63 -1.54 -1.82
N SER A 115 6.28 -0.30 -1.47
CA SER A 115 5.88 0.13 -0.13
C SER A 115 4.88 1.29 -0.21
N ASN A 116 4.13 1.50 0.88
CA ASN A 116 3.25 2.65 1.06
C ASN A 116 3.99 3.87 1.65
N GLU A 117 5.21 3.67 2.16
CA GLU A 117 6.03 4.74 2.74
C GLU A 117 6.68 5.62 1.67
N ILE A 118 6.88 6.91 1.94
CA ILE A 118 7.59 7.82 1.05
C ILE A 118 9.11 7.65 1.26
N ARG A 119 9.70 6.72 0.50
CA ARG A 119 11.12 6.35 0.54
C ARG A 119 11.67 6.20 -0.87
N SER A 120 12.99 6.29 -1.04
CA SER A 120 13.64 6.19 -2.34
C SER A 120 13.39 4.85 -3.05
N ASP A 121 13.23 3.76 -2.31
CA ASP A 121 13.02 2.39 -2.79
C ASP A 121 11.54 1.97 -2.84
N ALA A 122 10.60 2.85 -2.51
CA ALA A 122 9.16 2.50 -2.50
C ALA A 122 8.57 2.29 -3.89
N LEU A 123 9.21 2.81 -4.94
CA LEU A 123 8.70 2.75 -6.30
C LEU A 123 9.71 2.09 -7.23
N LYS A 124 9.22 1.26 -8.12
CA LYS A 124 9.97 0.75 -9.27
C LYS A 124 9.31 1.24 -10.55
N ILE A 125 10.03 2.06 -11.30
CA ILE A 125 9.57 2.63 -12.57
C ILE A 125 10.22 1.89 -13.72
N ILE A 126 9.40 1.35 -14.60
CA ILE A 126 9.81 0.58 -15.78
C ILE A 126 9.29 1.34 -16.99
N VAL A 127 10.20 1.71 -17.90
CA VAL A 127 9.85 2.42 -19.12
C VAL A 127 10.18 1.54 -20.32
N HIS A 128 9.16 1.26 -21.12
CA HIS A 128 9.32 0.62 -22.41
C HIS A 128 9.27 1.67 -23.49
N GLU A 129 10.10 1.51 -24.50
CA GLU A 129 10.16 2.33 -25.68
C GLU A 129 9.76 1.48 -26.88
N ARG A 130 8.94 2.04 -27.77
CA ARG A 130 8.61 1.46 -29.06
C ARG A 130 9.04 2.43 -30.15
N ILE A 131 9.96 1.98 -31.00
CA ILE A 131 10.44 2.72 -32.17
C ILE A 131 9.90 2.06 -33.42
N CYS A 132 9.22 2.83 -34.27
CA CYS A 132 8.66 2.35 -35.53
C CYS A 132 9.40 2.93 -36.73
N ASN A 133 9.92 2.07 -37.62
CA ASN A 133 10.54 2.44 -38.89
C ASN A 133 9.80 1.76 -40.05
N ASN A 134 9.12 2.55 -40.90
CA ASN A 134 8.47 2.09 -42.13
C ASN A 134 7.72 0.74 -42.00
N ASN A 135 6.85 0.62 -40.99
CA ASN A 135 6.03 -0.54 -40.56
C ASN A 135 6.65 -1.56 -39.60
N ASN A 136 7.96 -1.53 -39.33
CA ASN A 136 8.55 -2.39 -38.31
C ASN A 136 8.67 -1.63 -36.98
N CYS A 137 7.91 -2.07 -35.98
CA CYS A 137 7.97 -1.53 -34.63
C CYS A 137 8.72 -2.50 -33.71
N ALA A 138 9.80 -2.04 -33.08
CA ALA A 138 10.53 -2.80 -32.07
C ALA A 138 10.26 -2.20 -30.69
N THR A 139 10.01 -3.05 -29.69
CA THR A 139 9.84 -2.63 -28.30
C THR A 139 11.04 -3.05 -27.47
N ASN A 140 11.64 -2.10 -26.78
CA ASN A 140 12.80 -2.30 -25.92
C ASN A 140 12.52 -1.76 -24.51
N LEU A 141 13.11 -2.41 -23.51
CA LEU A 141 13.19 -1.84 -22.17
C LEU A 141 14.31 -0.80 -22.16
N ILE A 142 14.02 0.40 -21.69
CA ILE A 142 15.04 1.45 -21.56
C ILE A 142 15.36 1.69 -20.08
N ASP A 143 16.62 1.48 -19.71
CA ASP A 143 17.13 1.98 -18.45
C ASP A 143 17.60 3.41 -18.69
N SER A 144 16.75 4.36 -18.33
CA SER A 144 16.90 5.75 -18.78
C SER A 144 16.85 6.70 -17.60
N LYS A 145 17.54 7.84 -17.75
CA LYS A 145 17.42 8.99 -16.85
C LYS A 145 15.95 9.36 -16.55
N ILE A 146 15.05 9.10 -17.50
CA ILE A 146 13.61 9.35 -17.40
C ILE A 146 12.97 8.56 -16.25
N SER A 147 13.34 7.29 -16.02
CA SER A 147 12.76 6.50 -14.91
C SER A 147 13.08 7.15 -13.55
N ASN A 148 14.35 7.54 -13.36
CA ASN A 148 14.81 8.22 -12.15
C ASN A 148 14.19 9.61 -11.98
N GLU A 149 14.03 10.36 -13.07
CA GLU A 149 13.38 11.69 -13.04
C GLU A 149 11.90 11.59 -12.65
N ILE A 150 11.16 10.63 -13.22
CA ILE A 150 9.76 10.38 -12.84
C ILE A 150 9.69 9.96 -11.38
N GLN A 151 10.56 9.06 -10.93
CA GLN A 151 10.59 8.58 -9.54
C GLN A 151 10.83 9.74 -8.57
N LEU A 152 11.81 10.59 -8.87
CA LEU A 152 12.10 11.77 -8.09
C LEU A 152 10.93 12.76 -8.09
N ALA A 153 10.27 12.98 -9.23
CA ALA A 153 9.12 13.87 -9.34
C ALA A 153 7.94 13.38 -8.47
N ILE A 154 7.64 12.08 -8.52
CA ILE A 154 6.61 11.46 -7.70
C ILE A 154 6.94 11.61 -6.21
N LEU A 155 8.16 11.24 -5.79
CA LEU A 155 8.55 11.30 -4.37
C LEU A 155 8.53 12.73 -3.83
N LYS A 156 9.01 13.71 -4.60
CA LYS A 156 8.93 15.14 -4.23
C LYS A 156 7.48 15.59 -4.05
N LYS A 157 6.60 15.20 -4.97
CA LYS A 157 5.18 15.56 -4.92
C LYS A 157 4.48 14.90 -3.74
N ALA A 158 4.77 13.62 -3.46
CA ALA A 158 4.27 12.88 -2.30
C ALA A 158 4.69 13.55 -0.98
N THR A 159 5.98 13.87 -0.84
CA THR A 159 6.54 14.55 0.34
C THR A 159 5.83 15.89 0.59
N LEU A 160 5.54 16.65 -0.48
CA LEU A 160 4.83 17.92 -0.37
C LEU A 160 3.36 17.72 0.04
N MET A 161 2.70 16.66 -0.45
CA MET A 161 1.34 16.32 -0.04
C MET A 161 1.28 15.91 1.43
N GLU A 162 2.22 15.10 1.89
CA GLU A 162 2.33 14.65 3.28
C GLU A 162 2.56 15.84 4.22
N LYS A 163 3.51 16.73 3.87
CA LYS A 163 3.73 17.96 4.65
C LYS A 163 2.45 18.79 4.78
N LYS A 164 1.69 18.96 3.68
CA LYS A 164 0.42 19.70 3.69
C LYS A 164 -0.65 19.00 4.53
N SER A 165 -0.73 17.67 4.49
CA SER A 165 -1.70 16.91 5.28
C SER A 165 -1.39 17.05 6.77
N ILE A 166 -0.12 16.92 7.17
CA ILE A 166 0.35 17.14 8.55
C ILE A 166 0.06 18.58 9.00
N GLU A 167 0.40 19.60 8.20
CA GLU A 167 0.12 21.00 8.55
C GLU A 167 -1.38 21.26 8.79
N LYS A 168 -2.25 20.65 7.98
CA LYS A 168 -3.70 20.75 8.15
C LYS A 168 -4.14 20.10 9.47
N LEU A 169 -3.66 18.90 9.76
CA LEU A 169 -3.96 18.18 11.00
C LEU A 169 -3.49 18.94 12.24
N VAL A 170 -2.30 19.57 12.18
CA VAL A 170 -1.78 20.42 13.26
C VAL A 170 -2.67 21.63 13.49
N LYS A 171 -3.09 22.34 12.42
CA LYS A 171 -4.00 23.49 12.52
C LYS A 171 -5.35 23.10 13.11
N GLU A 172 -5.92 21.97 12.69
CA GLU A 172 -7.19 21.47 13.21
C GLU A 172 -7.09 21.10 14.70
N ARG A 173 -6.00 20.45 15.11
CA ARG A 173 -5.75 20.15 16.52
C ARG A 173 -5.60 21.40 17.38
N ARG A 174 -4.82 22.39 16.95
CA ARG A 174 -4.66 23.67 17.66
C ARG A 174 -5.99 24.41 17.84
N LYS A 175 -6.91 24.32 16.87
CA LYS A 175 -8.27 24.87 17.02
C LYS A 175 -9.09 24.12 18.08
N LYS A 176 -8.92 22.79 18.17
CA LYS A 176 -9.69 21.91 19.06
C LYS A 176 -9.20 21.95 20.51
N ASP A 177 -7.90 22.10 20.70
CA ASP A 177 -7.27 22.30 22.01
C ASP A 177 -6.27 23.47 21.96
N PRO A 178 -6.74 24.71 22.20
CA PRO A 178 -5.87 25.89 22.23
C PRO A 178 -4.85 25.89 23.38
N ARG A 179 -5.02 25.03 24.38
CA ARG A 179 -4.22 25.03 25.63
C ARG A 179 -3.09 23.99 25.61
N GLY A 180 -3.10 23.03 24.69
CA GLY A 180 -2.15 21.91 24.63
C GLY A 180 -0.74 22.21 24.09
N GLY A 181 -0.50 23.40 23.53
CA GLY A 181 0.82 23.78 22.99
C GLY A 181 1.34 22.84 21.87
N ASP A 182 2.66 22.87 21.60
CA ASP A 182 3.30 22.07 20.53
C ASP A 182 3.40 20.56 20.85
N ASN A 183 2.89 20.13 22.01
CA ASN A 183 2.82 18.72 22.42
C ASN A 183 1.68 17.95 21.75
N ALA A 184 0.88 18.60 20.90
CA ALA A 184 -0.25 18.00 20.19
C ALA A 184 0.13 17.14 18.97
N ILE A 185 1.41 17.04 18.60
CA ILE A 185 1.90 16.24 17.46
C ILE A 185 2.29 14.83 17.97
N PRO A 186 1.76 13.73 17.40
CA PRO A 186 2.16 12.37 17.77
C PRO A 186 3.64 12.20 17.45
N GLN A 187 4.42 11.59 18.36
CA GLN A 187 5.87 11.45 18.20
C GLN A 187 6.27 10.68 16.93
N ASP A 188 5.39 9.85 16.40
CA ASP A 188 5.58 9.09 15.15
C ASP A 188 5.32 9.90 13.87
N GLN A 189 4.94 11.17 13.99
CA GLN A 189 4.75 12.11 12.87
C GLN A 189 5.68 13.34 12.95
N LYS A 190 6.69 13.27 13.83
CA LYS A 190 7.78 14.25 13.96
C LYS A 190 9.03 13.72 13.28
#